data_AF-A0A7X7Y7S9-F1
#
_entry.id   AF-A0A7X7Y7S9-F1
#
_cell.length_a   1.000
_cell.length_b   1.000
_cell.length_c   1.000
_cell.angle_alpha   90.00
_cell.angle_beta   90.00
_cell.angle_gamma   90.00
#
_symmetry.space_group_name_H-M   'P 1'
#
loop_
_entity.id
_entity.type
_entity.pdbx_description
1 polymer ?
#
loop_
_entity_poly.entity_id
_entity_poly.type
_entity_poly.pdbx_seq_one_letter_code
_entity_poly.pdbx_strand_id
1 'polypeptide(L)'
;MFFTARSDKGAIMLGMLITGVTGYFLGLFEVEKIVSLPELPAIIDFDLSGVFSRSLFFVIVSVLLIIIIDAAGTLRLLDEDNNITRNEGTYKVNVSYVSDSVATLVGALFGSTPAAPYIESKKGKRLGARSGLAALTVAVLLLLSVFFLPLVEAVSSVAAFTAPVLFIVGSFLFKGAFRINWHDFSEAFPAFLAMLTIPLTSSIAMGMAIGFVV
;
A
#
# COMPACT_ATOMS: atom_id res chain seq x y z
N MET A 1 -11.39 6.82 15.16
CA MET A 1 -12.02 7.99 14.49
C MET A 1 -11.86 9.28 15.29
N PHE A 2 -12.23 9.31 16.58
CA PHE A 2 -12.12 10.50 17.44
C PHE A 2 -10.68 11.07 17.54
N PHE A 3 -9.66 10.22 17.71
CA PHE A 3 -8.26 10.66 17.76
C PHE A 3 -7.72 11.17 16.41
N THR A 4 -8.18 10.61 15.29
CA THR A 4 -7.76 11.05 13.95
C THR A 4 -8.32 12.43 13.61
N ALA A 5 -9.50 12.77 14.13
CA ALA A 5 -10.11 14.10 13.99
C ALA A 5 -9.34 15.22 14.72
N ARG A 6 -8.47 14.87 15.68
CA ARG A 6 -7.65 15.85 16.45
C ARG A 6 -6.27 16.12 15.86
N SER A 7 -5.92 15.57 14.69
CA SER A 7 -4.63 15.85 14.02
C SER A 7 -3.37 15.47 14.82
N ASP A 8 -3.49 14.58 15.80
CA ASP A 8 -2.34 14.13 16.59
C ASP A 8 -1.48 13.11 15.84
N LYS A 9 -0.15 13.29 15.91
CA LYS A 9 0.85 12.38 15.34
C LYS A 9 0.65 10.99 15.96
N GLY A 10 0.35 9.97 15.16
CA GLY A 10 0.18 8.60 15.64
C GLY A 10 -1.24 8.20 16.06
N ALA A 11 -2.25 9.03 15.79
CA ALA A 11 -3.65 8.74 16.16
C ALA A 11 -4.20 7.38 15.66
N ILE A 12 -3.70 6.89 14.51
CA ILE A 12 -4.08 5.56 13.99
C ILE A 12 -3.52 4.45 14.88
N MET A 13 -2.24 4.56 15.26
CA MET A 13 -1.56 3.56 16.09
C MET A 13 -2.13 3.53 17.51
N LEU A 14 -2.40 4.72 18.09
CA LEU A 14 -3.06 4.82 19.40
C LEU A 14 -4.48 4.23 19.35
N GLY A 15 -5.20 4.49 18.25
CA GLY A 15 -6.52 3.91 18.01
C GLY A 15 -6.48 2.38 18.00
N MET A 16 -5.55 1.80 17.23
CA MET A 16 -5.35 0.34 17.18
C MET A 16 -5.01 -0.24 18.55
N LEU A 17 -4.14 0.43 19.31
CA LEU A 17 -3.71 -0.03 20.64
C LEU A 17 -4.89 -0.05 21.61
N ILE A 18 -5.69 1.03 21.67
CA ILE A 18 -6.87 1.11 22.53
C ILE A 18 -7.90 0.05 22.15
N THR A 19 -8.18 -0.13 20.85
CA THR A 19 -9.12 -1.15 20.38
C THR A 19 -8.62 -2.57 20.65
N GLY A 20 -7.32 -2.82 20.50
CA GLY A 20 -6.72 -4.12 20.80
C GLY A 20 -6.80 -4.45 22.29
N VAL A 21 -6.47 -3.50 23.16
CA VAL A 21 -6.56 -3.68 24.62
C VAL A 21 -8.01 -3.93 25.05
N THR A 22 -8.95 -3.13 24.53
CA THR A 22 -10.38 -3.30 24.84
C THR A 22 -10.89 -4.65 24.33
N GLY A 23 -10.45 -5.06 23.14
CA GLY A 23 -10.78 -6.36 22.56
C GLY A 23 -10.29 -7.55 23.37
N TYR A 24 -9.09 -7.45 23.94
CA TYR A 24 -8.53 -8.44 24.86
C TYR A 24 -9.37 -8.55 26.14
N PHE A 25 -9.73 -7.40 26.76
CA PHE A 25 -10.56 -7.40 27.97
C PHE A 25 -12.00 -7.88 27.74
N LEU A 26 -12.51 -7.76 26.52
CA LEU A 26 -13.82 -8.28 26.13
C LEU A 26 -13.80 -9.77 25.75
N GLY A 27 -12.63 -10.43 25.78
CA GLY A 27 -12.49 -11.84 25.41
C GLY A 27 -12.71 -12.12 23.92
N LEU A 28 -12.50 -11.12 23.04
CA LEU A 28 -12.72 -11.27 21.59
C LEU A 28 -11.60 -12.05 20.90
N PHE A 29 -10.43 -12.14 21.51
CA PHE A 29 -9.29 -12.95 21.05
C PHE A 29 -8.42 -13.33 22.25
N GLU A 30 -7.81 -14.51 22.17
CA GLU A 30 -6.84 -14.98 23.16
C GLU A 30 -5.43 -14.85 22.60
N VAL A 31 -4.51 -14.40 23.44
CA VAL A 31 -3.09 -14.32 23.09
C VAL A 31 -2.39 -15.48 23.78
N GLU A 32 -2.33 -16.62 23.09
CA GLU A 32 -1.65 -17.82 23.61
C GLU A 32 -0.14 -17.62 23.67
N LYS A 33 0.41 -16.87 22.70
CA LYS A 33 1.84 -16.63 22.56
C LYS A 33 2.09 -15.20 22.09
N ILE A 34 3.00 -14.50 22.76
CA ILE A 34 3.37 -13.12 22.40
C ILE A 34 4.56 -13.11 21.43
N VAL A 35 5.49 -14.04 21.61
CA VAL A 35 6.73 -14.13 20.84
C VAL A 35 6.92 -15.54 20.30
N SER A 36 7.15 -15.68 19.01
CA SER A 36 7.59 -16.93 18.38
C SER A 36 8.91 -16.75 17.64
N LEU A 37 9.63 -17.85 17.47
CA LEU A 37 10.66 -17.94 16.45
C LEU A 37 9.94 -17.95 15.10
N PRO A 38 10.21 -16.97 14.22
CA PRO A 38 9.54 -16.93 12.94
C PRO A 38 10.02 -18.08 12.04
N GLU A 39 9.08 -18.64 11.28
CA GLU A 39 9.43 -19.55 10.21
C GLU A 39 10.22 -18.80 9.15
N LEU A 40 11.29 -19.43 8.65
CA LEU A 40 12.06 -18.84 7.56
C LEU A 40 11.14 -18.79 6.34
N PRO A 41 10.98 -17.63 5.68
CA PRO A 41 10.18 -17.55 4.47
C PRO A 41 10.75 -18.51 3.42
N ALA A 42 9.90 -19.03 2.54
CA ALA A 42 10.35 -19.80 1.39
C ALA A 42 11.25 -18.89 0.52
N ILE A 43 12.55 -19.18 0.54
CA ILE A 43 13.53 -18.46 -0.27
C ILE A 43 13.52 -19.14 -1.64
N ILE A 44 13.01 -18.44 -2.65
CA ILE A 44 13.06 -18.86 -4.06
C ILE A 44 12.28 -20.16 -4.34
N ASP A 45 10.96 -20.10 -4.18
CA ASP A 45 10.03 -21.16 -4.62
C ASP A 45 9.21 -20.69 -5.83
N PHE A 46 9.88 -20.53 -6.98
CA PHE A 46 9.24 -20.04 -8.20
C PHE A 46 8.65 -21.18 -9.03
N ASP A 47 7.33 -21.23 -9.12
CA ASP A 47 6.65 -22.05 -10.12
C ASP A 47 6.58 -21.32 -11.48
N LEU A 48 7.69 -21.34 -12.21
CA LEU A 48 7.76 -20.78 -13.57
C LEU A 48 6.87 -21.54 -14.56
N SER A 49 6.55 -22.80 -14.28
CA SER A 49 5.69 -23.61 -15.14
C SER A 49 4.22 -23.21 -15.03
N GLY A 50 3.76 -22.92 -13.81
CA GLY A 50 2.43 -22.41 -13.51
C GLY A 50 2.15 -21.04 -14.11
N VAL A 51 3.17 -20.18 -14.25
CA VAL A 51 3.06 -18.85 -14.89
C VAL A 51 2.49 -18.94 -16.30
N PHE A 52 2.88 -19.95 -17.07
CA PHE A 52 2.41 -20.14 -18.46
C PHE A 52 1.08 -20.88 -18.57
N SER A 53 0.46 -21.27 -17.45
CA SER A 53 -0.91 -21.77 -17.48
C SER A 53 -1.86 -20.66 -17.95
N ARG A 54 -2.84 -21.00 -18.79
CA ARG A 54 -3.76 -20.01 -19.39
C ARG A 54 -4.47 -19.16 -18.33
N SER A 55 -4.77 -19.71 -17.15
CA SER A 55 -5.44 -18.97 -16.07
C SER A 55 -4.51 -17.98 -15.37
N LEU A 56 -3.29 -18.38 -15.00
CA LEU A 56 -2.38 -17.52 -14.25
C LEU A 56 -1.75 -16.45 -15.15
N PHE A 57 -1.48 -16.77 -16.41
CA PHE A 57 -0.86 -15.82 -17.34
C PHE A 57 -1.64 -14.50 -17.44
N PHE A 58 -2.96 -14.57 -17.65
CA PHE A 58 -3.79 -13.36 -17.73
C PHE A 58 -3.88 -12.60 -16.41
N VAL A 59 -3.90 -13.32 -15.28
CA VAL A 59 -3.89 -12.69 -13.94
C VAL A 59 -2.59 -11.93 -13.71
N ILE A 60 -1.45 -12.55 -14.02
CA ILE A 60 -0.11 -11.95 -13.86
C ILE A 60 0.03 -10.72 -14.75
N VAL A 61 -0.34 -10.82 -16.03
CA VAL A 61 -0.28 -9.68 -16.95
C VAL A 61 -1.20 -8.54 -16.48
N SER A 62 -2.41 -8.86 -16.01
CA SER A 62 -3.34 -7.86 -15.49
C SER A 62 -2.81 -7.16 -14.25
N VAL A 63 -2.29 -7.91 -13.28
CA VAL A 63 -1.68 -7.38 -12.04
C VAL A 63 -0.44 -6.54 -12.35
N LEU A 64 0.39 -6.96 -13.31
CA LEU A 64 1.55 -6.20 -13.75
C LEU A 64 1.16 -4.83 -14.32
N LEU A 65 0.11 -4.76 -15.15
CA LEU A 65 -0.38 -3.48 -15.67
C LEU A 65 -0.91 -2.57 -14.55
N ILE A 66 -1.64 -3.14 -13.58
CA ILE A 66 -2.10 -2.41 -12.39
C ILE A 66 -0.91 -1.81 -11.63
N ILE A 67 0.12 -2.61 -11.35
CA ILE A 67 1.28 -2.18 -10.56
C ILE A 67 2.05 -1.06 -11.28
N ILE A 68 2.24 -1.16 -12.60
CA ILE A 68 2.93 -0.11 -13.37
C ILE A 68 2.18 1.22 -13.28
N ILE A 69 0.85 1.19 -13.44
CA ILE A 69 0.02 2.41 -13.39
C ILE A 69 -0.02 2.98 -11.97
N ASP A 70 -0.18 2.13 -10.95
CA ASP A 70 -0.21 2.55 -9.54
C ASP A 70 1.13 3.14 -9.09
N ALA A 71 2.24 2.47 -9.40
CA ALA A 71 3.58 2.99 -9.11
C ALA A 71 3.82 4.33 -9.82
N ALA A 72 3.45 4.44 -11.10
CA ALA A 72 3.61 5.69 -11.85
C ALA A 72 2.77 6.84 -11.27
N GLY A 73 1.49 6.59 -10.98
CA GLY A 73 0.58 7.56 -10.39
C GLY A 73 1.04 8.02 -9.01
N THR A 74 1.43 7.08 -8.16
CA THR A 74 1.82 7.37 -6.79
C THR A 74 3.20 8.04 -6.72
N LEU A 75 4.20 7.58 -7.49
CA LEU A 75 5.51 8.24 -7.55
C LEU A 75 5.41 9.67 -8.09
N ARG A 76 4.58 9.90 -9.12
CA ARG A 76 4.33 11.26 -9.63
C ARG A 76 3.75 12.16 -8.55
N LEU A 77 2.79 11.65 -7.78
CA LEU A 77 2.21 12.39 -6.67
C LEU A 77 3.25 12.64 -5.56
N LEU A 78 4.12 11.67 -5.25
CA LEU A 78 5.21 11.83 -4.28
C LEU A 78 6.29 12.85 -4.72
N ASP A 79 6.49 13.00 -6.03
CA ASP A 79 7.47 13.92 -6.63
C ASP A 79 6.96 15.36 -6.77
N GLU A 80 5.65 15.60 -6.81
CA GLU A 80 5.09 16.97 -6.91
C GLU A 80 5.49 17.91 -5.77
N ASP A 81 5.73 17.38 -4.56
CA ASP A 81 6.15 18.18 -3.40
C ASP A 81 7.68 18.44 -3.41
N ASN A 82 8.41 17.77 -4.30
CA ASN A 82 9.86 17.87 -4.43
C ASN A 82 10.18 18.87 -5.56
N ASN A 83 10.43 20.12 -5.21
CA ASN A 83 11.17 21.08 -6.05
C ASN A 83 12.64 20.66 -6.21
N ILE A 84 12.91 19.37 -6.48
CA ILE A 84 14.24 18.93 -6.90
C ILE A 84 14.38 19.45 -8.33
N THR A 85 15.00 20.62 -8.43
CA THR A 85 15.38 21.31 -9.66
C THR A 85 15.79 20.29 -10.71
N ARG A 86 14.91 20.16 -11.71
CA ARG A 86 15.13 19.40 -12.92
C ARG A 86 16.27 20.10 -13.67
N ASN A 87 17.51 19.76 -13.34
CA ASN A 87 18.65 20.21 -14.13
C ASN A 87 18.44 19.67 -15.55
N GLU A 88 18.30 20.61 -16.47
CA GLU A 88 17.97 20.40 -17.88
C GLU A 88 18.98 19.45 -18.53
N GLY A 89 18.47 18.50 -19.34
CA GLY A 89 19.30 17.85 -20.36
C GLY A 89 19.77 16.41 -20.14
N THR A 90 19.35 15.69 -19.09
CA THR A 90 19.61 14.23 -19.02
C THR A 90 18.33 13.45 -18.79
N TYR A 91 18.04 12.50 -19.69
CA TYR A 91 17.01 11.47 -19.54
C TYR A 91 17.45 10.52 -18.42
N LYS A 92 17.49 11.01 -17.18
CA LYS A 92 17.79 10.19 -16.01
C LYS A 92 16.61 9.26 -15.83
N VAL A 93 16.87 7.96 -15.92
CA VAL A 93 15.97 6.93 -15.40
C VAL A 93 15.54 7.42 -14.02
N ASN A 94 14.24 7.61 -13.81
CA ASN A 94 13.75 8.15 -12.56
C ASN A 94 14.09 7.11 -11.47
N VAL A 95 15.06 7.46 -10.62
CA VAL A 95 15.66 6.58 -9.61
C VAL A 95 14.57 5.97 -8.70
N SER A 96 13.46 6.69 -8.53
CA SER A 96 12.27 6.22 -7.80
C SER A 96 11.65 4.97 -8.42
N TYR A 97 11.55 4.87 -9.76
CA TYR A 97 11.01 3.70 -10.45
C TYR A 97 11.97 2.51 -10.39
N VAL A 98 13.28 2.77 -10.45
CA VAL A 98 14.28 1.70 -10.29
C VAL A 98 14.23 1.13 -8.87
N SER A 99 14.13 2.02 -7.87
CA SER A 99 14.01 1.60 -6.47
C SER A 99 12.76 0.74 -6.23
N ASP A 100 11.63 1.11 -6.85
CA ASP A 100 10.38 0.35 -6.76
C ASP A 100 10.50 -1.05 -7.38
N SER A 101 11.04 -1.13 -8.60
CA SER A 101 11.29 -2.41 -9.27
C SER A 101 12.27 -3.30 -8.50
N VAL A 102 13.35 -2.74 -7.95
CA VAL A 102 14.31 -3.49 -7.13
C VAL A 102 13.66 -4.00 -5.84
N ALA A 103 12.86 -3.16 -5.17
CA ALA A 103 12.13 -3.58 -3.97
C ALA A 103 11.15 -4.72 -4.26
N THR A 104 10.42 -4.64 -5.38
CA THR A 104 9.50 -5.69 -5.83
C THR A 104 10.23 -6.98 -6.18
N LEU A 105 11.36 -6.92 -6.89
CA LEU A 105 12.17 -8.10 -7.21
C LEU A 105 12.71 -8.77 -5.94
N VAL A 106 13.27 -7.99 -5.02
CA VAL A 106 13.77 -8.52 -3.75
C VAL A 106 12.63 -9.12 -2.93
N GLY A 107 11.48 -8.45 -2.85
CA GLY A 107 10.28 -8.97 -2.17
C GLY A 107 9.81 -10.31 -2.76
N ALA A 108 9.78 -10.43 -4.08
CA ALA A 108 9.40 -11.66 -4.77
C ALA A 108 10.33 -12.85 -4.45
N LEU A 109 11.64 -12.62 -4.25
CA LEU A 109 12.58 -13.67 -3.85
C LEU A 109 12.26 -14.28 -2.47
N PHE A 110 11.62 -13.51 -1.59
CA PHE A 110 11.17 -13.95 -0.27
C PHE A 110 9.67 -14.34 -0.26
N GLY A 111 9.03 -14.48 -1.43
CA GLY A 111 7.61 -14.85 -1.53
C GLY A 111 6.64 -13.75 -1.09
N SER A 112 7.11 -12.50 -0.99
CA SER A 112 6.25 -11.35 -0.64
C SER A 112 5.46 -10.85 -1.85
N THR A 113 4.37 -10.15 -1.58
CA THR A 113 3.66 -9.36 -2.60
C THR A 113 4.55 -8.23 -3.14
N PRO A 114 4.28 -7.73 -4.37
CA PRO A 114 4.98 -6.59 -4.93
C PRO A 114 5.01 -5.38 -3.98
N ALA A 115 6.15 -4.68 -3.95
CA ALA A 115 6.29 -3.48 -3.15
C ALA A 115 5.52 -2.33 -3.83
N ALA A 116 4.93 -1.44 -3.02
CA ALA A 116 4.24 -0.27 -3.51
C ALA A 116 4.73 1.00 -2.78
N PRO A 117 4.87 2.14 -3.47
CA PRO A 117 5.18 3.41 -2.83
C PRO A 117 3.94 3.90 -2.07
N TYR A 118 4.09 4.27 -0.79
CA TYR A 118 2.97 4.71 0.03
C TYR A 118 2.82 6.24 0.03
N ILE A 119 1.65 6.76 -0.33
CA ILE A 119 1.38 8.22 -0.32
C ILE A 119 1.44 8.80 1.09
N GLU A 120 1.14 7.99 2.11
CA GLU A 120 1.20 8.37 3.52
C GLU A 120 2.63 8.74 3.94
N SER A 121 3.65 8.23 3.25
CA SER A 121 5.06 8.57 3.49
C SER A 121 5.34 10.07 3.32
N LYS A 122 4.50 10.82 2.58
CA LYS A 122 4.55 12.29 2.52
C LYS A 122 4.45 12.93 3.90
N LYS A 123 3.66 12.36 4.82
CA LYS A 123 3.56 12.88 6.19
C LYS A 123 4.92 12.77 6.90
N GLY A 124 5.68 11.70 6.64
CA GLY A 124 7.05 11.53 7.14
C GLY A 124 7.99 12.62 6.61
N LYS A 125 7.94 12.93 5.32
CA LYS A 125 8.71 14.05 4.73
C LYS A 125 8.36 15.40 5.38
N ARG A 126 7.07 15.67 5.59
CA ARG A 126 6.59 16.90 6.27
C ARG A 126 7.06 17.01 7.72
N LEU A 127 7.30 15.88 8.39
CA LEU A 127 7.85 15.82 9.75
C LEU A 127 9.38 15.94 9.79
N GLY A 128 10.04 16.19 8.65
CA GLY A 128 11.48 16.43 8.58
C GLY A 128 12.32 15.22 8.17
N ALA A 129 11.70 14.11 7.73
CA ALA A 129 12.43 12.99 7.13
C ALA A 129 13.04 13.43 5.79
N ARG A 130 14.33 13.76 5.80
CA ARG A 130 15.09 14.24 4.62
C ARG A 130 16.06 13.20 4.04
N SER A 131 16.23 12.05 4.72
CA SER A 131 17.13 10.96 4.31
C SER A 131 16.41 9.60 4.36
N GLY A 132 17.01 8.59 3.73
CA GLY A 132 16.55 7.20 3.80
C GLY A 132 16.68 6.54 5.17
N LEU A 133 17.24 7.23 6.17
CA LEU A 133 17.43 6.69 7.51
C LEU A 133 16.08 6.32 8.16
N ALA A 134 15.05 7.15 7.98
CA ALA A 134 13.72 6.85 8.48
C ALA A 134 13.15 5.56 7.86
N ALA A 135 13.37 5.34 6.56
CA ALA A 135 12.96 4.11 5.88
C ALA A 135 13.73 2.88 6.40
N LEU A 136 15.04 3.04 6.65
CA LEU A 136 15.88 1.98 7.21
C LEU A 136 15.48 1.63 8.65
N THR A 137 15.19 2.63 9.49
CA THR A 137 14.67 2.40 10.84
C THR A 137 13.34 1.64 10.80
N VAL A 138 12.42 2.02 9.92
CA VAL A 138 11.15 1.30 9.74
C VAL A 138 11.38 -0.13 9.27
N ALA A 139 12.30 -0.37 8.33
CA ALA A 139 12.64 -1.71 7.87
C ALA A 139 13.19 -2.60 8.99
N VAL A 140 14.09 -2.07 9.83
CA VAL A 140 14.63 -2.81 10.99
C VAL A 140 13.54 -3.09 12.02
N LEU A 141 12.68 -2.10 12.31
CA LEU A 141 11.56 -2.29 13.24
C LEU A 141 10.55 -3.33 12.71
N LEU A 142 10.27 -3.34 11.42
CA LEU A 142 9.41 -4.36 10.80
C LEU A 142 10.06 -5.75 10.84
N LEU A 143 11.37 -5.85 10.60
CA LEU A 143 12.10 -7.10 10.76
C LEU A 143 12.01 -7.61 12.20
N LEU A 144 12.15 -6.74 13.20
CA LEU A 144 11.94 -7.11 14.61
C LEU A 144 10.49 -7.46 14.93
N SER A 145 9.52 -6.88 14.22
CA SER A 145 8.10 -7.18 14.42
C SER A 145 7.73 -8.62 14.03
N VAL A 146 8.54 -9.28 13.19
CA VAL A 146 8.35 -10.68 12.77
C VAL A 146 8.34 -11.64 13.97
N PHE A 147 9.07 -11.36 15.05
CA PHE A 147 9.02 -12.16 16.28
C PHE A 147 7.68 -12.06 17.02
N PHE A 148 6.91 -11.00 16.74
CA PHE A 148 5.59 -10.73 17.31
C PHE A 148 4.46 -11.15 16.35
N LEU A 149 4.75 -11.94 15.31
CA LEU A 149 3.75 -12.50 14.39
C LEU A 149 2.53 -13.11 15.10
N PRO A 150 2.67 -13.93 16.16
CA PRO A 150 1.51 -14.52 16.85
C PRO A 150 0.57 -13.47 17.44
N LEU A 151 1.13 -12.34 17.91
CA LEU A 151 0.34 -11.22 18.42
C LEU A 151 -0.37 -10.49 17.28
N VAL A 152 0.30 -10.31 16.14
CA VAL A 152 -0.29 -9.69 14.95
C VAL A 152 -1.42 -10.56 14.38
N GLU A 153 -1.25 -11.88 14.36
CA GLU A 153 -2.29 -12.85 13.96
C GLU A 153 -3.49 -12.81 14.91
N ALA A 154 -3.25 -12.82 16.23
CA ALA A 154 -4.33 -12.74 17.22
C ALA A 154 -5.18 -11.47 17.04
N VAL A 155 -4.55 -10.31 16.82
CA VAL A 155 -5.26 -9.05 16.57
C VAL A 155 -5.91 -9.00 15.18
N SER A 156 -5.28 -9.56 14.16
CA SER A 156 -5.83 -9.54 12.79
C SER A 156 -6.94 -10.57 12.56
N SER A 157 -7.06 -11.60 13.39
CA SER A 157 -8.13 -12.60 13.35
C SER A 157 -9.53 -12.01 13.52
N VAL A 158 -9.62 -10.85 14.19
CA VAL A 158 -10.88 -10.15 14.42
C VAL A 158 -10.98 -8.95 13.48
N ALA A 159 -11.77 -9.10 12.43
CA ALA A 159 -11.98 -8.07 11.40
C ALA A 159 -12.41 -6.69 11.95
N ALA A 160 -13.06 -6.66 13.13
CA ALA A 160 -13.48 -5.43 13.78
C ALA A 160 -12.33 -4.50 14.19
N PHE A 161 -11.10 -5.02 14.37
CA PHE A 161 -9.94 -4.19 14.74
C PHE A 161 -9.28 -3.51 13.53
N THR A 162 -9.27 -4.18 12.38
CA THR A 162 -8.60 -3.68 11.16
C THR A 162 -9.53 -2.83 10.30
N ALA A 163 -10.84 -3.11 10.29
CA ALA A 163 -11.80 -2.41 9.42
C ALA A 163 -11.84 -0.88 9.62
N PRO A 164 -11.90 -0.31 10.86
CA PRO A 164 -11.94 1.14 11.05
C PRO A 164 -10.69 1.85 10.52
N VAL A 165 -9.55 1.19 10.60
CA VAL A 165 -8.27 1.72 10.08
C VAL A 165 -8.33 1.75 8.55
N LEU A 166 -8.79 0.67 7.93
CA LEU A 166 -8.92 0.59 6.47
C LEU A 166 -9.85 1.69 5.93
N PHE A 167 -10.95 2.00 6.61
CA PHE A 167 -11.82 3.13 6.23
C PHE A 167 -11.10 4.49 6.31
N ILE A 168 -10.31 4.71 7.37
CA ILE A 168 -9.56 5.95 7.54
C ILE A 168 -8.47 6.08 6.46
N VAL A 169 -7.71 5.02 6.21
CA VAL A 169 -6.66 5.00 5.18
C VAL A 169 -7.29 5.19 3.79
N GLY A 170 -8.39 4.48 3.50
CA GLY A 170 -9.17 4.66 2.27
C GLY A 170 -9.60 6.11 2.05
N SER A 171 -10.02 6.81 3.12
CA SER A 171 -10.36 8.24 3.03
C SER A 171 -9.16 9.15 2.69
N PHE A 172 -7.93 8.75 3.03
CA PHE A 172 -6.72 9.47 2.65
C PHE A 172 -6.36 9.24 1.18
N LEU A 173 -6.52 8.01 0.69
CA LEU A 173 -6.30 7.65 -0.71
C LEU A 173 -7.33 8.32 -1.63
N PHE A 174 -8.57 8.47 -1.17
CA PHE A 174 -9.64 9.14 -1.94
C PHE A 174 -9.33 10.62 -2.24
N LYS A 175 -8.38 11.25 -1.54
CA LYS A 175 -7.99 12.63 -1.83
C LYS A 175 -7.47 12.84 -3.25
N GLY A 176 -6.93 11.79 -3.88
CA GLY A 176 -6.52 11.83 -5.28
C GLY A 176 -7.68 12.18 -6.22
N ALA A 177 -8.90 11.72 -5.92
CA ALA A 177 -10.08 11.98 -6.74
C ALA A 177 -10.45 13.48 -6.81
N PHE A 178 -10.05 14.29 -5.82
CA PHE A 178 -10.26 15.75 -5.86
C PHE A 178 -9.36 16.48 -6.87
N ARG A 179 -8.34 15.82 -7.42
CA ARG A 179 -7.41 16.41 -8.40
C ARG A 179 -7.89 16.26 -9.83
N ILE A 180 -8.96 15.49 -10.05
CA ILE A 180 -9.59 15.28 -11.35
C ILE A 180 -10.36 16.54 -11.74
N ASN A 181 -10.28 16.99 -12.99
CA ASN A 181 -11.05 18.14 -13.45
C ASN A 181 -12.52 17.75 -13.67
N TRP A 182 -13.31 17.85 -12.61
CA TRP A 182 -14.74 17.52 -12.63
C TRP A 182 -15.60 18.41 -13.54
N HIS A 183 -15.05 19.54 -14.03
CA HIS A 183 -15.74 20.41 -14.98
C HIS A 183 -15.57 19.97 -16.44
N ASP A 184 -14.56 19.15 -16.73
CA ASP A 184 -14.34 18.60 -18.06
C ASP A 184 -14.99 17.22 -18.15
N PHE A 185 -16.01 17.07 -18.99
CA PHE A 185 -16.70 15.80 -19.18
C PHE A 185 -15.76 14.70 -19.67
N SER A 186 -14.74 15.05 -20.46
CA SER A 186 -13.75 14.09 -20.99
C SER A 186 -12.84 13.51 -19.90
N GLU A 187 -12.71 14.17 -18.75
CA GLU A 187 -12.00 13.63 -17.58
C GLU A 187 -12.95 13.05 -16.53
N ALA A 188 -14.06 13.75 -16.26
CA ALA A 188 -14.99 13.42 -15.20
C ALA A 188 -15.75 12.11 -15.46
N PHE A 189 -16.21 11.88 -16.69
CA PHE A 189 -17.03 10.72 -17.03
C PHE A 189 -16.22 9.40 -16.97
N PRO A 190 -15.02 9.31 -17.57
CA PRO A 190 -14.22 8.09 -17.48
C PRO A 190 -13.74 7.81 -16.05
N ALA A 191 -13.38 8.84 -15.28
CA ALA A 191 -13.01 8.71 -13.87
C ALA A 191 -14.17 8.18 -13.00
N PHE A 192 -15.38 8.71 -13.21
CA PHE A 192 -16.58 8.24 -12.51
C PHE A 192 -16.88 6.78 -12.82
N LEU A 193 -16.84 6.39 -14.10
CA LEU A 193 -17.07 5.01 -14.51
C LEU A 193 -16.01 4.06 -13.93
N ALA A 194 -14.74 4.44 -13.96
CA ALA A 194 -13.67 3.66 -13.35
C ALA A 194 -13.92 3.46 -11.83
N MET A 195 -14.19 4.53 -11.09
CA MET A 195 -14.46 4.45 -9.64
C MET A 195 -15.68 3.60 -9.29
N LEU A 196 -16.71 3.59 -10.14
CA LEU A 196 -17.92 2.80 -9.95
C LEU A 196 -17.72 1.32 -10.32
N THR A 197 -17.00 1.05 -11.41
CA THR A 197 -16.84 -0.30 -11.95
C THR A 197 -15.83 -1.15 -11.19
N ILE A 198 -14.78 -0.55 -10.61
CA ILE A 198 -13.80 -1.27 -9.78
C ILE A 198 -14.49 -2.08 -8.65
N PRO A 199 -15.30 -1.49 -7.74
CA PRO A 199 -15.96 -2.24 -6.69
C PRO A 199 -17.05 -3.18 -7.22
N LEU A 200 -17.78 -2.79 -8.28
CA LEU A 200 -18.84 -3.63 -8.84
C LEU A 200 -18.32 -4.91 -9.51
N THR A 201 -17.15 -4.84 -10.13
CA THR A 201 -16.54 -5.98 -10.84
C THR A 201 -15.51 -6.70 -9.97
N SER A 202 -15.18 -6.18 -8.78
CA SER A 202 -14.07 -6.64 -7.94
C SER A 202 -12.74 -6.73 -8.70
N SER A 203 -12.58 -5.96 -9.78
CA SER A 203 -11.43 -5.99 -10.68
C SER A 203 -10.96 -4.58 -11.00
N ILE A 204 -9.78 -4.24 -10.47
CA ILE A 204 -9.12 -2.95 -10.75
C ILE A 204 -8.81 -2.84 -12.24
N ALA A 205 -8.31 -3.93 -12.85
CA ALA A 205 -7.99 -3.98 -14.27
C ALA A 205 -9.22 -3.68 -15.15
N MET A 206 -10.37 -4.28 -14.84
CA MET A 206 -11.60 -4.02 -15.60
C MET A 206 -12.05 -2.57 -15.47
N GLY A 207 -12.02 -2.02 -14.25
CA GLY A 207 -12.45 -0.64 -14.05
C GLY A 207 -11.54 0.39 -14.72
N MET A 208 -10.22 0.15 -14.71
CA MET A 208 -9.28 0.97 -15.49
C MET A 208 -9.52 0.85 -16.99
N ALA A 209 -9.76 -0.37 -17.50
CA ALA A 209 -10.01 -0.57 -18.93
C ALA A 209 -11.26 0.20 -19.40
N ILE A 210 -12.35 0.17 -18.63
CA ILE A 210 -13.56 0.95 -18.93
C ILE A 210 -13.25 2.44 -18.92
N GLY A 211 -12.50 2.92 -17.93
CA GLY A 211 -12.08 4.33 -17.85
C GLY A 211 -11.12 4.79 -18.95
N PHE A 212 -10.45 3.89 -19.67
CA PHE A 212 -9.58 4.25 -20.81
C PHE A 212 -10.29 4.22 -22.16
N VAL A 213 -11.35 3.41 -22.29
CA VAL A 213 -12.06 3.20 -23.57
C VAL A 213 -13.06 4.32 -23.84
N VAL A 214 -13.64 4.89 -22.79
CA VAL A 214 -14.67 5.93 -22.84
C VAL A 214 -14.03 7.31 -22.85
#